data_AF-A0A497RUB3-F1
#
_entry.id   AF-A0A497RUB3-F1
#
_cell.length_a   1.000
_cell.length_b   1.000
_cell.length_c   1.000
_cell.angle_alpha   90.00
_cell.angle_beta   90.00
_cell.angle_gamma   90.00
#
_symmetry.space_group_name_H-M   'P 1'
#
loop_
_entity.id
_entity.type
_entity.pdbx_description
1 polymer ?
#
loop_
_entity_poly.entity_id
_entity_poly.type
_entity_poly.pdbx_seq_one_letter_code
_entity_poly.pdbx_strand_id
1 'polypeptide(L)'
;MNILDVDPGEVFERFKNTDKLSALFKMQRELMKGFGMTDSIVLETRKGQEEFRRFVYYIIEELIEGANLLKIRPWTRTEVTVDKMHVYEELIDALMFMIELFIKLGIDEKKLFELFARKYLVNMFRIRSNY
;
A
#
# COMPACT_ATOMS: atom_id res chain seq x y z
N MET A 1 14.45 -11.56 -7.03
CA MET A 1 13.62 -12.48 -6.24
C MET A 1 12.23 -11.89 -6.30
N ASN A 2 11.23 -12.63 -6.79
CA ASN A 2 9.84 -12.19 -6.88
C ASN A 2 9.00 -12.84 -5.77
N ILE A 3 7.71 -12.50 -5.69
CA ILE A 3 6.81 -13.08 -4.68
C ILE A 3 6.66 -14.62 -4.78
N LEU A 4 6.98 -15.22 -5.94
CA LEU A 4 6.91 -16.67 -6.16
C LEU A 4 8.13 -17.42 -5.63
N ASP A 5 9.23 -16.73 -5.37
CA ASP A 5 10.45 -17.31 -4.80
C ASP A 5 10.34 -17.55 -3.29
N VAL A 6 9.27 -17.09 -2.65
CA VAL A 6 9.02 -17.23 -1.20
C VAL A 6 7.92 -18.25 -0.95
N ASP A 7 8.22 -19.30 -0.17
CA ASP A 7 7.24 -20.32 0.19
C ASP A 7 6.10 -19.70 1.04
N PRO A 8 4.83 -19.83 0.63
CA PRO A 8 3.71 -19.35 1.44
C PRO A 8 3.67 -19.98 2.83
N GLY A 9 4.09 -21.24 2.97
CA GLY A 9 4.17 -21.94 4.26
C GLY A 9 5.10 -21.24 5.26
N GLU A 10 6.28 -20.83 4.78
CA GLU A 10 7.22 -20.01 5.55
C GLU A 10 6.58 -18.70 6.03
N VAL A 11 5.86 -17.99 5.15
CA VAL A 11 5.19 -16.72 5.50
C VAL A 11 4.13 -16.94 6.58
N PHE A 12 3.28 -17.95 6.42
CA PHE A 12 2.22 -18.22 7.39
C PHE A 12 2.77 -18.57 8.76
N GLU A 13 3.80 -19.42 8.83
CA GLU A 13 4.39 -19.81 10.10
C GLU A 13 5.13 -18.64 10.75
N ARG A 14 5.89 -17.85 9.97
CA ARG A 14 6.62 -16.68 10.46
C ARG A 14 5.72 -15.62 11.10
N PHE A 15 4.51 -15.43 10.58
CA PHE A 15 3.60 -14.37 11.04
C PHE A 15 2.35 -14.87 11.77
N LYS A 16 2.25 -16.17 12.08
CA LYS A 16 1.03 -16.84 12.58
C LYS A 16 0.33 -16.12 13.72
N ASN A 17 1.07 -15.68 14.73
CA ASN A 17 0.55 -15.10 15.97
C ASN A 17 0.79 -13.59 16.08
N THR A 18 1.03 -12.91 14.96
CA THR A 18 1.34 -11.48 14.94
C THR A 18 0.12 -10.67 14.53
N ASP A 19 -0.10 -9.52 15.18
CA ASP A 19 -1.00 -8.50 14.65
C ASP A 19 -0.53 -8.06 13.26
N LYS A 20 -1.38 -8.27 12.25
CA LYS A 20 -0.97 -8.12 10.85
C LYS A 20 -0.69 -6.67 10.48
N LEU A 21 -1.41 -5.72 11.07
CA LEU A 21 -1.19 -4.30 10.79
C LEU A 21 0.14 -3.84 11.41
N SER A 22 0.38 -4.15 12.68
CA SER A 22 1.68 -3.92 13.32
C SER A 22 2.81 -4.62 12.58
N ALA A 23 2.60 -5.83 12.07
CA ALA A 23 3.60 -6.54 11.26
C ALA A 23 3.96 -5.77 9.98
N LEU A 24 2.96 -5.28 9.24
CA LEU A 24 3.17 -4.48 8.02
C LEU A 24 4.04 -3.25 8.29
N PHE A 25 3.69 -2.47 9.31
CA PHE A 25 4.46 -1.27 9.68
C PHE A 25 5.87 -1.63 10.14
N LYS A 26 6.04 -2.72 10.90
CA LYS A 26 7.36 -3.17 11.35
C LYS A 26 8.24 -3.57 10.17
N MET A 27 7.73 -4.38 9.24
CA MET A 27 8.45 -4.81 8.04
C MET A 27 8.85 -3.61 7.18
N GLN A 28 7.95 -2.65 6.95
CA GLN A 28 8.28 -1.45 6.17
C GLN A 28 9.36 -0.60 6.86
N ARG A 29 9.30 -0.44 8.18
CA ARG A 29 10.36 0.28 8.92
C ARG A 29 11.72 -0.41 8.83
N GLU A 30 11.75 -1.75 8.85
CA GLU A 30 12.98 -2.52 8.66
C GLU A 30 13.54 -2.32 7.24
N LEU A 31 12.68 -2.36 6.22
CA LEU A 31 13.03 -2.10 4.83
C LEU A 31 13.60 -0.69 4.63
N MET A 32 12.89 0.33 5.12
CA MET A 32 13.32 1.74 5.05
C MET A 32 14.68 1.94 5.72
N LYS A 33 14.92 1.31 6.88
CA LYS A 33 16.23 1.32 7.54
C LYS A 33 17.32 0.69 6.68
N GLY A 34 17.02 -0.42 6.00
CA GLY A 34 17.94 -1.07 5.07
C GLY A 34 18.36 -0.16 3.91
N PHE A 35 17.46 0.69 3.43
CA PHE A 35 17.74 1.69 2.39
C PHE A 35 18.27 3.03 2.91
N GLY A 36 18.46 3.19 4.24
CA GLY A 36 18.87 4.47 4.83
C GLY A 36 17.82 5.58 4.74
N MET A 37 16.54 5.23 4.54
CA MET A 37 15.43 6.17 4.40
C MET A 37 14.86 6.54 5.77
N THR A 38 15.35 7.63 6.37
CA THR A 38 14.92 8.09 7.71
C THR A 38 14.17 9.42 7.71
N ASP A 39 14.15 10.13 6.59
CA ASP A 39 13.54 11.45 6.49
C ASP A 39 12.01 11.39 6.69
N SER A 40 11.51 12.25 7.58
CA SER A 40 10.09 12.52 7.75
C SER A 40 9.60 13.59 6.76
N ILE A 41 8.31 13.55 6.45
CA ILE A 41 7.64 14.53 5.60
C ILE A 41 6.97 15.58 6.49
N VAL A 42 7.38 16.84 6.33
CA VAL A 42 6.77 18.01 6.99
C VAL A 42 5.92 18.76 5.96
N LEU A 43 4.60 18.57 6.00
CA LEU A 43 3.64 19.05 5.00
C LEU A 43 3.59 20.58 4.88
N GLU A 44 3.98 21.30 5.91
CA GLU A 44 4.02 22.77 5.96
C GLU A 44 5.18 23.35 5.13
N THR A 45 6.14 22.51 4.74
CA THR A 45 7.31 22.93 3.97
C THR A 45 7.14 22.62 2.48
N ARG A 46 7.74 23.45 1.62
CA ARG A 46 7.80 23.18 0.17
C ARG A 46 8.39 21.79 -0.12
N LYS A 47 9.53 21.46 0.51
CA LYS A 47 10.20 20.17 0.35
C LYS A 47 9.28 19.00 0.74
N GLY A 48 8.58 19.10 1.87
CA GLY A 48 7.65 18.06 2.30
C GLY A 48 6.43 17.90 1.38
N GLN A 49 5.91 18.99 0.80
CA GLN A 49 4.84 18.89 -0.20
C GLN A 49 5.32 18.27 -1.52
N GLU A 50 6.53 18.61 -1.97
CA GLU A 50 7.16 17.98 -3.14
C GLU A 50 7.38 16.49 -2.90
N GLU A 51 7.86 16.11 -1.72
CA GLU A 51 8.05 14.72 -1.29
C GLU A 51 6.72 13.95 -1.22
N PHE A 52 5.70 14.53 -0.60
CA PHE A 52 4.35 13.94 -0.54
C PHE A 52 3.80 13.67 -1.94
N ARG A 53 3.92 14.66 -2.85
CA ARG A 53 3.50 14.50 -4.25
C ARG A 53 4.27 13.38 -4.94
N ARG A 54 5.57 13.26 -4.66
CA ARG A 54 6.40 12.19 -5.23
C ARG A 54 5.91 10.81 -4.80
N PHE A 55 5.57 10.62 -3.52
CA PHE A 55 4.95 9.38 -3.05
C PHE A 55 3.61 9.08 -3.71
N VAL A 56 2.78 10.10 -3.94
CA VAL A 56 1.53 9.93 -4.69
C VAL A 56 1.81 9.42 -6.10
N TYR A 57 2.84 9.95 -6.78
CA TYR A 57 3.23 9.45 -8.10
C TYR A 57 3.72 8.01 -8.07
N TYR A 58 4.57 7.63 -7.10
CA TYR A 58 5.02 6.24 -6.96
C TYR A 58 3.84 5.28 -6.77
N ILE A 59 2.91 5.59 -5.86
CA ILE A 59 1.72 4.76 -5.65
C ILE A 59 0.89 4.64 -6.94
N ILE A 60 0.72 5.74 -7.68
CA ILE A 60 -0.04 5.73 -8.94
C ILE A 60 0.68 4.93 -10.02
N GLU A 61 2.01 5.04 -10.11
CA GLU A 61 2.84 4.32 -11.08
C GLU A 61 2.66 2.81 -10.92
N GLU A 62 2.87 2.26 -9.72
CA GLU A 62 2.65 0.83 -9.43
C GLU A 62 1.21 0.37 -9.77
N LEU A 63 0.20 1.19 -9.44
CA LEU A 63 -1.19 0.88 -9.80
C LEU A 63 -1.42 0.86 -11.33
N ILE A 64 -0.73 1.74 -12.07
CA ILE A 64 -0.79 1.76 -13.54
C ILE A 64 -0.06 0.54 -14.12
N GLU A 65 1.09 0.15 -13.56
CA GLU A 65 1.80 -1.07 -13.95
C GLU A 65 0.91 -2.32 -13.77
N GLY A 66 0.28 -2.46 -12.60
CA GLY A 66 -0.72 -3.51 -12.35
C GLY A 66 -1.90 -3.48 -13.31
N ALA A 67 -2.42 -2.29 -13.64
CA ALA A 67 -3.49 -2.14 -14.62
C ALA A 67 -3.04 -2.51 -16.05
N ASN A 68 -1.79 -2.23 -16.42
CA ASN A 68 -1.24 -2.53 -17.74
C ASN A 68 -1.10 -4.04 -17.98
N LEU A 69 -0.88 -4.83 -16.93
CA LEU A 69 -0.87 -6.30 -16.97
C LEU A 69 -2.25 -6.89 -17.32
N LEU A 70 -3.33 -6.14 -17.11
CA LEU A 70 -4.66 -6.50 -17.60
C LEU A 70 -4.70 -6.28 -19.12
N LYS A 71 -4.72 -7.37 -19.88
CA LYS A 71 -4.62 -7.34 -21.37
C LYS A 71 -5.94 -7.00 -22.07
N ILE A 72 -6.95 -6.55 -21.33
CA ILE A 72 -8.21 -6.09 -21.91
C ILE A 72 -7.97 -4.71 -22.51
N ARG A 73 -8.21 -4.60 -23.82
CA ARG A 73 -8.20 -3.34 -24.57
C ARG A 73 -9.56 -3.20 -25.26
N PRO A 74 -9.99 -1.99 -25.65
CA PRO A 74 -11.28 -1.78 -26.31
C PRO A 74 -11.53 -2.66 -27.54
N TRP A 75 -10.46 -3.14 -28.19
CA TRP A 75 -10.51 -4.02 -29.36
C TRP A 75 -10.34 -5.51 -29.03
N THR A 76 -10.05 -5.89 -27.78
CA THR A 76 -9.93 -7.28 -27.35
C THR A 76 -11.32 -7.90 -27.24
N ARG A 77 -11.63 -8.90 -28.07
CA ARG A 77 -12.96 -9.55 -28.15
C ARG A 77 -13.04 -10.90 -27.42
N THR A 78 -11.93 -11.38 -26.90
CA THR A 78 -11.81 -12.69 -26.25
C THR A 78 -11.22 -12.51 -24.86
N GLU A 79 -11.53 -13.44 -23.95
CA GLU A 79 -10.82 -13.50 -22.67
C GLU A 79 -9.33 -13.75 -22.89
N VAL A 80 -8.49 -13.16 -22.05
CA VAL A 80 -7.03 -13.29 -22.11
C VAL A 80 -6.54 -13.76 -20.76
N THR A 81 -5.61 -14.72 -20.75
CA THR A 81 -4.94 -15.15 -19.54
C THR A 81 -4.13 -13.99 -18.95
N VAL A 82 -4.41 -13.68 -17.69
CA VAL A 82 -3.71 -12.66 -16.90
C VAL A 82 -2.76 -13.35 -15.93
N ASP A 83 -1.55 -12.82 -15.83
CA ASP A 83 -0.63 -13.18 -14.76
C ASP A 83 -1.11 -12.52 -13.46
N LYS A 84 -1.93 -13.24 -12.71
CA LYS A 84 -2.54 -12.72 -11.48
C LYS A 84 -1.51 -12.41 -10.42
N MET A 85 -0.44 -13.19 -10.34
CA MET A 85 0.57 -13.02 -9.29
C MET A 85 1.38 -11.77 -9.52
N HIS A 86 1.73 -11.49 -10.78
CA HIS A 86 2.37 -10.22 -11.14
C HIS A 86 1.44 -9.03 -10.85
N VAL A 87 0.14 -9.12 -11.19
CA VAL A 87 -0.83 -8.07 -10.80
C VAL A 87 -0.88 -7.86 -9.29
N TYR A 88 -0.81 -8.92 -8.49
CA TYR A 88 -0.83 -8.81 -7.04
C TYR A 88 0.47 -8.22 -6.50
N GLU A 89 1.62 -8.50 -7.11
CA GLU A 89 2.92 -7.90 -6.77
C GLU A 89 2.84 -6.37 -6.91
N GLU A 90 2.39 -5.86 -8.07
CA GLU A 90 2.21 -4.41 -8.32
C GLU A 90 1.26 -3.73 -7.31
N LEU A 91 0.18 -4.42 -6.92
CA LEU A 91 -0.75 -3.91 -5.91
C LEU A 91 -0.11 -3.83 -4.51
N ILE A 92 0.80 -4.77 -4.20
CA ILE A 92 1.53 -4.79 -2.95
C ILE A 92 2.64 -3.72 -2.96
N ASP A 93 3.30 -3.47 -4.08
CA ASP A 93 4.27 -2.38 -4.20
C ASP A 93 3.61 -1.01 -3.99
N ALA A 94 2.43 -0.79 -4.59
CA ALA A 94 1.61 0.39 -4.32
C ALA A 94 1.26 0.53 -2.82
N LEU A 95 0.91 -0.58 -2.16
CA LEU A 95 0.61 -0.60 -0.72
C LEU A 95 1.87 -0.30 0.11
N MET A 96 3.03 -0.82 -0.26
CA MET A 96 4.29 -0.57 0.44
C MET A 96 4.65 0.91 0.41
N PHE A 97 4.53 1.57 -0.74
CA PHE A 97 4.70 3.03 -0.82
C PHE A 97 3.67 3.79 0.02
N MET A 98 2.43 3.31 0.10
CA MET A 98 1.41 3.94 0.95
C MET A 98 1.71 3.80 2.45
N ILE A 99 2.16 2.62 2.90
CA ILE A 99 2.59 2.40 4.29
C ILE A 99 3.83 3.24 4.61
N GLU A 100 4.78 3.34 3.68
CA GLU A 100 5.94 4.22 3.83
C GLU A 100 5.53 5.69 3.96
N LEU A 101 4.61 6.15 3.12
CA LEU A 101 4.06 7.50 3.21
C LEU A 101 3.44 7.77 4.58
N PHE A 102 2.65 6.83 5.12
CA PHE A 102 2.12 6.93 6.48
C PHE A 102 3.23 7.05 7.52
N ILE A 103 4.24 6.19 7.46
CA ILE A 103 5.38 6.23 8.38
C ILE A 103 6.09 7.58 8.32
N LYS A 104 6.37 8.10 7.12
CA LYS A 104 7.03 9.40 6.91
C LYS A 104 6.20 10.58 7.38
N LEU A 105 4.87 10.47 7.35
CA LEU A 105 3.93 11.45 7.92
C LEU A 105 3.75 11.32 9.44
N GLY A 106 4.44 10.39 10.09
CA GLY A 106 4.29 10.13 11.53
C GLY A 106 2.99 9.41 11.90
N ILE A 107 2.33 8.77 10.93
CA ILE A 107 1.14 7.94 11.15
C ILE A 107 1.60 6.52 11.43
N ASP A 108 1.38 6.04 12.65
CA ASP A 108 1.61 4.64 13.04
C ASP A 108 0.36 3.76 12.82
N GLU A 109 0.48 2.47 13.08
CA GLU A 109 -0.61 1.50 12.89
C GLU A 109 -1.86 1.86 13.72
N LYS A 110 -1.68 2.40 14.93
CA LYS A 110 -2.78 2.77 15.82
C LYS A 110 -3.50 3.99 15.25
N LYS A 111 -2.75 4.98 14.79
CA LYS A 111 -3.29 6.20 14.21
C LYS A 111 -3.98 5.93 12.88
N LEU A 112 -3.42 5.04 12.05
CA LEU A 112 -4.05 4.63 10.81
C LEU A 112 -5.41 3.96 11.07
N PHE A 113 -5.46 3.00 12.00
CA PHE A 113 -6.71 2.34 12.37
C PHE A 113 -7.73 3.34 12.92
N GLU A 114 -7.31 4.26 13.79
CA GLU A 114 -8.16 5.31 14.34
C GLU A 114 -8.79 6.18 13.23
N LEU A 115 -7.99 6.65 12.27
CA LEU A 115 -8.45 7.46 11.14
C LEU A 115 -9.42 6.69 10.25
N PHE A 116 -9.11 5.42 9.96
CA PHE A 116 -9.98 4.54 9.19
C PHE A 116 -11.33 4.32 9.90
N ALA A 117 -11.31 3.98 11.19
CA ALA A 117 -12.51 3.74 11.99
C ALA A 117 -13.39 4.99 12.07
N ARG A 118 -12.80 6.18 12.28
CA ARG A 118 -13.53 7.46 12.24
C ARG A 118 -14.20 7.67 10.88
N LYS A 119 -13.48 7.44 9.78
CA LYS A 119 -14.04 7.57 8.42
C LYS A 119 -15.16 6.57 8.16
N TYR A 120 -15.00 5.33 8.62
CA TYR A 120 -16.01 4.28 8.54
C TYR A 120 -17.29 4.69 9.27
N LEU A 121 -17.20 5.17 10.51
CA LEU A 121 -18.37 5.61 11.28
C LEU A 121 -19.11 6.77 10.61
N VAL A 122 -18.39 7.73 10.02
CA VAL A 122 -18.99 8.81 9.21
C VAL A 122 -19.73 8.26 7.99
N ASN A 123 -19.15 7.29 7.28
CA ASN A 123 -19.79 6.69 6.13
C ASN A 123 -21.03 5.86 6.53
N MET A 124 -20.98 5.15 7.64
CA MET A 124 -22.14 4.43 8.18
C MET A 124 -23.26 5.39 8.60
N PHE A 125 -22.91 6.55 9.15
CA PHE A 125 -23.88 7.61 9.41
C PHE A 125 -24.55 8.07 8.11
N ARG A 126 -23.77 8.39 7.06
CA ARG A 126 -24.31 8.82 5.75
C ARG A 126 -25.31 7.84 5.14
N ILE A 127 -24.98 6.55 5.18
CA ILE A 127 -25.88 5.48 4.71
C ILE A 127 -27.19 5.48 5.54
N ARG A 128 -27.10 5.61 6.87
CA ARG A 128 -28.27 5.59 7.76
C ARG A 128 -29.10 6.87 7.66
N SER A 129 -28.47 8.02 7.46
CA SER A 129 -29.13 9.32 7.38
C SER A 129 -29.58 9.68 5.97
N ASN A 130 -29.27 8.85 4.96
CA ASN A 130 -29.50 9.10 3.54
C ASN A 130 -28.92 10.44 3.05
N TYR A 131 -27.70 10.78 3.52
CA TYR A 131 -26.93 11.97 3.13
C TYR A 131 -25.91 11.64 2.04
#